data_AF-H3DHF0-F1
#
_entry.id   AF-H3DHF0-F1
#
_cell.length_a   1.000
_cell.length_b   1.000
_cell.length_c   1.000
_cell.angle_alpha   90.00
_cell.angle_beta   90.00
_cell.angle_gamma   90.00
#
_symmetry.space_group_name_H-M   'P 1'
#
loop_
_entity.id
_entity.type
_entity.pdbx_description
1 polymer ?
#
loop_
_entity_poly.entity_id
_entity_poly.type
_entity_poly.pdbx_seq_one_letter_code
_entity_poly.pdbx_strand_id
1 'polypeptide(L)'
;KMSSILPDEAVFADFRRQCLSTDNWANKYDSSGMQVWVEVPAKNENRGRKIHKIKCKMVIKDVSAATMYDVLHDGQYRRNWDPTMEDSYDIARLSANADVGYYSWRCPKPLKNRDVLTLRSWKVTDDEYIIVNFSIKHPKYPPTRNFVRAVSLLTGYFIKATGPSSCIFIYLSQADPKGSIPKVVVNTATQLLAPRVMRCVHKAGQEYSAWKQENAPQHKPWLHPDQNTLPTMDPAELSIQRADSLEDVDAREEGQDIEDSP
;
A
#
# COMPACT_ATOMS: atom_id res chain seq x y z
N LYS A 1 1.12 -13.69 -26.67
CA LYS A 1 1.71 -12.49 -26.02
C LYS A 1 1.31 -12.53 -24.56
N MET A 2 2.24 -12.77 -23.64
CA MET A 2 1.96 -12.60 -22.21
C MET A 2 1.68 -11.11 -21.96
N SER A 3 0.61 -10.78 -21.25
CA SER A 3 0.31 -9.42 -20.83
C SER A 3 1.43 -8.94 -19.89
N SER A 4 1.96 -7.74 -20.12
CA SER A 4 2.93 -7.12 -19.20
C SER A 4 2.34 -7.02 -17.80
N ILE A 5 3.16 -7.24 -16.77
CA ILE A 5 2.77 -7.04 -15.36
C ILE A 5 2.76 -5.55 -14.98
N LEU A 6 3.38 -4.68 -15.78
CA LEU A 6 3.40 -3.24 -15.52
C LEU A 6 2.01 -2.63 -15.70
N PRO A 7 1.55 -1.79 -14.74
CA PRO A 7 0.33 -1.00 -14.90
C PRO A 7 0.32 -0.19 -16.19
N ASP A 8 -0.74 -0.36 -16.98
CA ASP A 8 -1.02 0.44 -18.16
C ASP A 8 -2.03 1.55 -17.87
N GLU A 9 -2.40 2.31 -18.90
CA GLU A 9 -3.37 3.40 -18.77
C GLU A 9 -4.72 2.95 -18.20
N ALA A 10 -5.17 1.74 -18.53
CA ALA A 10 -6.44 1.22 -18.05
C ALA A 10 -6.41 1.00 -16.53
N VAL A 11 -5.28 0.54 -15.98
CA VAL A 11 -5.10 0.40 -14.52
C VAL A 11 -5.19 1.76 -13.83
N PHE A 12 -4.48 2.77 -14.33
CA PHE A 12 -4.51 4.12 -13.74
C PHE A 12 -5.89 4.78 -13.85
N ALA A 13 -6.55 4.66 -15.01
CA ALA A 13 -7.89 5.19 -15.23
C ALA A 13 -8.93 4.50 -14.32
N ASP A 14 -8.85 3.19 -14.16
CA ASP A 14 -9.74 2.45 -13.27
C ASP A 14 -9.52 2.79 -11.80
N PHE A 15 -8.25 2.87 -11.36
CA PHE A 15 -7.92 3.28 -9.99
C PHE A 15 -8.47 4.69 -9.68
N ARG A 16 -8.23 5.65 -10.58
CA ARG A 16 -8.78 7.01 -10.49
C ARG A 16 -10.30 7.00 -10.38
N ARG A 17 -10.97 6.25 -11.26
CA ARG A 17 -12.44 6.09 -11.25
C ARG A 17 -12.94 5.55 -9.91
N GLN A 18 -12.28 4.53 -9.34
CA GLN A 18 -12.65 3.96 -8.04
C GLN A 18 -12.45 4.96 -6.89
N CYS A 19 -11.37 5.75 -6.92
CA CYS A 19 -11.14 6.82 -5.95
C CYS A 19 -12.26 7.86 -5.98
N LEU A 20 -12.68 8.30 -7.17
CA LEU A 20 -13.64 9.40 -7.33
C LEU A 20 -15.11 8.97 -7.25
N SER A 21 -15.44 7.72 -7.54
CA SER A 21 -16.83 7.23 -7.52
C SER A 21 -17.41 7.18 -6.10
N THR A 22 -18.68 7.50 -5.96
CA THR A 22 -19.46 7.29 -4.72
C THR A 22 -20.31 6.01 -4.78
N ASP A 23 -20.30 5.31 -5.91
CA ASP A 23 -21.16 4.15 -6.16
C ASP A 23 -20.62 2.91 -5.44
N ASN A 24 -21.51 2.14 -4.81
CA ASN A 24 -21.15 0.95 -4.04
C ASN A 24 -20.18 1.21 -2.87
N TRP A 25 -20.18 2.42 -2.34
CA TRP A 25 -19.41 2.80 -1.15
C TRP A 25 -20.35 3.20 -0.01
N ALA A 26 -20.08 2.69 1.20
CA ALA A 26 -20.75 3.13 2.42
C ALA A 26 -19.78 4.01 3.22
N ASN A 27 -20.20 5.26 3.51
CA ASN A 27 -19.46 6.12 4.44
C ASN A 27 -19.62 5.56 5.86
N LYS A 28 -18.49 5.36 6.53
CA LYS A 28 -18.38 4.78 7.86
C LYS A 28 -17.76 5.73 8.89
N TYR A 29 -17.21 6.85 8.43
CA TYR A 29 -16.61 7.89 9.25
C TYR A 29 -16.57 9.17 8.44
N ASP A 30 -17.08 10.26 8.99
CA ASP A 30 -17.01 11.58 8.36
C ASP A 30 -16.82 12.64 9.46
N SER A 31 -15.60 13.13 9.59
CA SER A 31 -15.27 14.12 10.63
C SER A 31 -13.96 14.83 10.29
N SER A 32 -13.85 16.12 10.63
CA SER A 32 -12.62 16.91 10.51
C SER A 32 -11.95 16.84 9.14
N GLY A 33 -12.74 16.86 8.06
CA GLY A 33 -12.24 16.79 6.68
C GLY A 33 -11.68 15.42 6.27
N MET A 34 -11.90 14.38 7.09
CA MET A 34 -11.54 12.99 6.83
C MET A 34 -12.80 12.14 6.63
N GLN A 35 -12.80 11.30 5.60
CA GLN A 35 -13.86 10.35 5.33
C GLN A 35 -13.30 8.95 5.16
N VAL A 36 -13.99 7.94 5.71
CA VAL A 36 -13.67 6.51 5.51
C VAL A 36 -14.87 5.83 4.87
N TRP A 37 -14.64 5.24 3.71
CA TRP A 37 -15.63 4.54 2.92
C TRP A 37 -15.24 3.06 2.81
N VAL A 38 -16.22 2.18 2.90
CA VAL A 38 -16.03 0.73 2.72
C VAL A 38 -16.91 0.26 1.57
N GLU A 39 -16.37 -0.62 0.74
CA GLU A 39 -17.10 -1.26 -0.35
C GLU A 39 -18.37 -1.95 0.19
N VAL A 40 -19.50 -1.70 -0.47
CA VAL A 40 -20.77 -2.38 -0.20
C VAL A 40 -20.76 -3.70 -0.98
N PRO A 41 -20.83 -4.86 -0.32
CA PRO A 41 -20.87 -6.15 -1.00
C PRO A 41 -22.11 -6.26 -1.89
N ALA A 42 -21.99 -6.96 -3.02
CA ALA A 42 -23.15 -7.27 -3.85
C ALA A 42 -24.16 -8.15 -3.08
N LYS A 43 -25.46 -8.06 -3.41
CA LYS A 43 -26.54 -8.75 -2.66
C LYS A 43 -26.35 -10.26 -2.49
N ASN A 44 -25.59 -10.91 -3.38
CA ASN A 44 -25.33 -12.35 -3.38
C ASN A 44 -23.91 -12.72 -2.90
N GLU A 45 -23.10 -11.77 -2.44
CA GLU A 45 -21.76 -12.05 -1.92
C GLU A 45 -21.82 -12.53 -0.46
N ASN A 46 -21.11 -13.61 -0.15
CA ASN A 46 -20.96 -14.14 1.21
C ASN A 46 -20.16 -13.15 2.06
N ARG A 47 -20.86 -12.34 2.87
CA ARG A 47 -20.34 -11.19 3.64
C ARG A 47 -19.17 -11.50 4.59
N GLY A 48 -18.88 -12.76 4.88
CA GLY A 48 -17.86 -13.18 5.84
C GLY A 48 -16.49 -13.58 5.25
N ARG A 49 -16.36 -13.76 3.93
CA ARG A 49 -15.15 -14.39 3.33
C ARG A 49 -14.27 -13.45 2.50
N LYS A 50 -14.74 -12.24 2.18
CA LYS A 50 -14.04 -11.29 1.31
C LYS A 50 -13.38 -10.17 2.13
N ILE A 51 -12.16 -9.80 1.76
CA ILE A 51 -11.56 -8.53 2.19
C ILE A 51 -12.19 -7.42 1.36
N HIS A 52 -12.82 -6.46 2.02
CA HIS A 52 -13.51 -5.36 1.34
C HIS A 52 -12.51 -4.25 1.00
N LYS A 53 -12.77 -3.52 -0.09
CA LYS A 53 -12.01 -2.31 -0.35
C LYS A 53 -12.32 -1.24 0.70
N ILE A 54 -11.29 -0.53 1.12
CA ILE A 54 -11.41 0.68 1.95
C ILE A 54 -10.90 1.88 1.15
N LYS A 55 -11.62 3.00 1.26
CA LYS A 55 -11.24 4.27 0.67
C LYS A 55 -11.26 5.36 1.74
N CYS A 56 -10.11 5.98 1.94
CA CYS A 56 -9.89 7.03 2.92
C CYS A 56 -9.63 8.35 2.19
N LYS A 57 -10.48 9.35 2.38
CA LYS A 57 -10.36 10.66 1.74
C LYS A 57 -10.05 11.73 2.78
N MET A 58 -9.12 12.62 2.45
CA MET A 58 -8.73 13.78 3.23
C MET A 58 -8.81 15.03 2.38
N VAL A 59 -9.32 16.12 2.95
CA VAL A 59 -9.14 17.48 2.43
C VAL A 59 -8.03 18.14 3.23
N ILE A 60 -6.86 18.30 2.61
CA ILE A 60 -5.67 18.90 3.22
C ILE A 60 -5.58 20.35 2.77
N LYS A 61 -5.46 21.28 3.72
CA LYS A 61 -5.55 22.73 3.47
C LYS A 61 -4.23 23.49 3.64
N ASP A 62 -3.21 22.79 4.10
CA ASP A 62 -1.95 23.34 4.59
C ASP A 62 -0.71 22.59 4.07
N VAL A 63 -0.89 21.61 3.18
CA VAL A 63 0.20 20.86 2.52
C VAL A 63 -0.12 20.73 1.02
N SER A 64 0.89 20.98 0.18
CA SER A 64 0.76 20.90 -1.27
C SER A 64 0.61 19.44 -1.76
N ALA A 65 0.02 19.25 -2.94
CA ALA A 65 -0.06 17.93 -3.57
C ALA A 65 1.33 17.33 -3.83
N ALA A 66 2.30 18.14 -4.27
CA ALA A 66 3.67 17.72 -4.54
C ALA A 66 4.38 17.26 -3.26
N THR A 67 4.18 17.96 -2.14
CA THR A 67 4.73 17.55 -0.84
C THR A 67 4.15 16.20 -0.40
N MET A 68 2.84 16.00 -0.53
CA MET A 68 2.21 14.71 -0.21
C MET A 68 2.72 13.60 -1.14
N TYR A 69 2.97 13.89 -2.41
CA TYR A 69 3.55 12.94 -3.35
C TYR A 69 4.97 12.53 -2.95
N ASP A 70 5.81 13.49 -2.56
CA ASP A 70 7.17 13.21 -2.05
C ASP A 70 7.14 12.34 -0.79
N VAL A 71 6.27 12.64 0.18
CA VAL A 71 6.12 11.86 1.42
C VAL A 71 5.82 10.39 1.16
N LEU A 72 5.06 10.08 0.11
CA LEU A 72 4.70 8.71 -0.24
C LEU A 72 5.81 7.95 -0.94
N HIS A 73 6.73 8.65 -1.62
CA HIS A 73 7.87 8.06 -2.30
C HIS A 73 9.11 7.93 -1.41
N ASP A 74 9.28 8.83 -0.44
CA ASP A 74 10.48 8.88 0.40
C ASP A 74 10.49 7.77 1.47
N GLY A 75 11.01 6.59 1.08
CA GLY A 75 11.13 5.43 1.95
C GLY A 75 12.04 5.66 3.16
N GLN A 76 13.00 6.59 3.09
CA GLN A 76 13.81 6.97 4.26
C GLN A 76 12.94 7.71 5.28
N TYR A 77 12.14 8.67 4.81
CA TYR A 77 11.24 9.41 5.67
C TYR A 77 10.12 8.56 6.28
N ARG A 78 9.71 7.48 5.59
CA ARG A 78 8.69 6.54 6.10
C ARG A 78 9.02 6.03 7.50
N ARG A 79 10.32 5.83 7.82
CA ARG A 79 10.80 5.40 9.15
C ARG A 79 10.43 6.38 10.27
N ASN A 80 10.29 7.66 9.95
CA ASN A 80 10.00 8.71 10.92
C ASN A 80 8.53 8.76 11.32
N TRP A 81 7.62 8.47 10.38
CA TRP A 81 6.18 8.74 10.59
C TRP A 81 5.29 7.50 10.62
N ASP A 82 5.76 6.34 10.16
CA ASP A 82 5.03 5.07 10.27
C ASP A 82 5.49 4.29 11.52
N PRO A 83 4.73 4.33 12.63
CA PRO A 83 5.15 3.68 13.88
C PRO A 83 5.11 2.14 13.80
N THR A 84 4.41 1.59 12.80
CA THR A 84 4.27 0.16 12.63
C THR A 84 5.37 -0.42 11.76
N MET A 85 6.06 0.40 10.98
CA MET A 85 7.08 -0.09 10.06
C MET A 85 8.22 -0.78 10.83
N GLU A 86 8.56 -1.98 10.36
CA GLU A 86 9.70 -2.75 10.82
C GLU A 86 10.89 -2.52 9.88
N ASP A 87 10.70 -2.75 8.59
CA ASP A 87 11.71 -2.46 7.56
C ASP A 87 11.08 -2.17 6.19
N SER A 88 11.77 -1.38 5.37
CA SER A 88 11.38 -1.08 4.00
C SER A 88 12.57 -0.67 3.14
N TYR A 89 12.62 -1.20 1.92
CA TYR A 89 13.62 -0.87 0.91
C TYR A 89 13.11 -1.22 -0.50
N ASP A 90 13.59 -0.47 -1.49
CA ASP A 90 13.35 -0.77 -2.90
C ASP A 90 14.39 -1.80 -3.39
N ILE A 91 13.94 -2.74 -4.22
CA ILE A 91 14.72 -3.91 -4.68
C ILE A 91 15.30 -3.67 -6.07
N ALA A 92 14.45 -3.25 -7.02
CA ALA A 92 14.83 -3.09 -8.42
C ALA A 92 13.93 -2.10 -9.14
N ARG A 93 14.48 -1.44 -10.15
CA ARG A 93 13.74 -0.58 -11.07
C ARG A 93 13.27 -1.39 -12.28
N LEU A 94 11.99 -1.24 -12.64
CA LEU A 94 11.38 -1.88 -13.81
C LEU A 94 11.22 -0.92 -14.99
N SER A 95 10.95 0.35 -14.70
CA SER A 95 10.88 1.45 -15.68
C SER A 95 11.21 2.79 -15.00
N ALA A 96 11.11 3.91 -15.72
CA ALA A 96 11.27 5.24 -15.12
C ALA A 96 10.21 5.55 -14.04
N ASN A 97 9.08 4.84 -14.06
CA ASN A 97 7.93 5.07 -13.19
C ASN A 97 7.38 3.79 -12.54
N ALA A 98 8.21 2.75 -12.42
CA ALA A 98 7.85 1.51 -11.78
C ALA A 98 9.05 0.83 -11.11
N ASP A 99 8.83 0.34 -9.90
CA ASP A 99 9.82 -0.36 -9.09
C ASP A 99 9.21 -1.55 -8.35
N VAL A 100 10.08 -2.39 -7.80
CA VAL A 100 9.75 -3.45 -6.86
C VAL A 100 10.26 -3.07 -5.49
N GLY A 101 9.42 -3.17 -4.47
CA GLY A 101 9.78 -2.83 -3.09
C GLY A 101 9.37 -3.90 -2.09
N TYR A 102 10.08 -3.90 -0.97
CA TYR A 102 9.76 -4.66 0.23
C TYR A 102 9.27 -3.72 1.34
N TYR A 103 8.24 -4.15 2.05
CA TYR A 103 7.76 -3.47 3.25
C TYR A 103 7.33 -4.51 4.30
N SER A 104 7.67 -4.26 5.56
CA SER A 104 7.26 -5.09 6.68
C SER A 104 6.82 -4.24 7.87
N TRP A 105 5.89 -4.78 8.66
CA TRP A 105 5.32 -4.07 9.79
C TRP A 105 5.04 -4.97 10.99
N ARG A 106 5.14 -4.34 12.16
CA ARG A 106 4.82 -4.93 13.45
C ARG A 106 3.34 -5.10 13.63
N CYS A 107 2.95 -6.27 14.13
CA CYS A 107 1.58 -6.54 14.57
C CYS A 107 1.52 -6.64 16.11
N PRO A 108 0.36 -6.30 16.73
CA PRO A 108 0.19 -6.51 18.16
C PRO A 108 0.31 -8.00 18.52
N LYS A 109 1.08 -8.32 19.57
CA LYS A 109 1.18 -9.69 20.08
C LYS A 109 -0.23 -10.23 20.46
N PRO A 110 -0.53 -11.52 20.22
CA PRO A 110 0.36 -12.60 19.76
C PRO A 110 0.50 -12.73 18.24
N LEU A 111 -0.01 -11.76 17.46
CA LEU A 111 0.05 -11.85 16.01
C LEU A 111 1.50 -11.68 15.50
N LYS A 112 1.93 -12.60 14.64
CA LYS A 112 3.20 -12.51 13.91
C LYS A 112 3.26 -11.27 13.02
N ASN A 113 4.45 -10.69 12.85
CA ASN A 113 4.63 -9.54 11.96
C ASN A 113 4.31 -9.90 10.51
N ARG A 114 4.02 -8.90 9.68
CA ARG A 114 3.71 -9.10 8.26
C ARG A 114 4.79 -8.48 7.39
N ASP A 115 5.00 -9.09 6.23
CA ASP A 115 5.75 -8.52 5.14
C ASP A 115 4.92 -8.52 3.84
N VAL A 116 5.31 -7.68 2.91
CA VAL A 116 4.74 -7.63 1.56
C VAL A 116 5.83 -7.27 0.56
N LEU A 117 5.79 -7.93 -0.60
CA LEU A 117 6.51 -7.50 -1.78
C LEU A 117 5.51 -6.94 -2.78
N THR A 118 5.81 -5.76 -3.30
CA THR A 118 4.93 -5.06 -4.24
C THR A 118 5.69 -4.60 -5.47
N LEU A 119 4.99 -4.62 -6.60
CA LEU A 119 5.30 -3.76 -7.73
C LEU A 119 4.55 -2.45 -7.49
N ARG A 120 5.25 -1.33 -7.50
CA ARG A 120 4.67 0.01 -7.41
C ARG A 120 4.92 0.74 -8.73
N SER A 121 3.92 1.47 -9.21
CA SER A 121 4.04 2.33 -10.37
C SER A 121 3.28 3.63 -10.16
N TRP A 122 3.75 4.71 -10.78
CA TRP A 122 3.19 6.05 -10.60
C TRP A 122 2.98 6.77 -11.92
N LYS A 123 2.01 7.68 -11.90
CA LYS A 123 1.66 8.57 -13.01
C LYS A 123 1.36 9.95 -12.46
N VAL A 124 1.87 10.97 -13.15
CA VAL A 124 1.65 12.37 -12.83
C VAL A 124 1.05 13.07 -14.04
N THR A 125 0.02 13.88 -13.80
CA THR A 125 -0.54 14.86 -14.75
C THR A 125 -0.43 16.26 -14.14
N ASP A 126 -0.92 17.29 -14.82
CA ASP A 126 -0.76 18.68 -14.38
C ASP A 126 -1.23 18.95 -12.93
N ASP A 127 -2.36 18.37 -12.52
CA ASP A 127 -2.96 18.59 -11.21
C ASP A 127 -3.20 17.31 -10.39
N GLU A 128 -2.83 16.13 -10.90
CA GLU A 128 -3.10 14.83 -10.26
C GLU A 128 -1.85 13.94 -10.20
N TYR A 129 -1.68 13.28 -9.05
CA TYR A 129 -0.64 12.28 -8.81
C TYR A 129 -1.33 10.96 -8.45
N ILE A 130 -0.94 9.88 -9.12
CA ILE A 130 -1.45 8.54 -8.85
C ILE A 130 -0.28 7.61 -8.60
N ILE A 131 -0.32 6.88 -7.49
CA ILE A 131 0.60 5.80 -7.18
C ILE A 131 -0.24 4.54 -6.96
N VAL A 132 0.03 3.48 -7.71
CA VAL A 132 -0.61 2.18 -7.52
C VAL A 132 0.45 1.14 -7.17
N ASN A 133 0.07 0.17 -6.35
CA ASN A 133 0.87 -1.00 -6.07
C ASN A 133 -0.01 -2.22 -5.82
N PHE A 134 0.56 -3.39 -6.10
CA PHE A 134 -0.05 -4.68 -5.84
C PHE A 134 1.05 -5.72 -5.61
N SER A 135 0.69 -6.83 -4.98
CA SER A 135 1.67 -7.84 -4.60
C SER A 135 2.16 -8.67 -5.78
N ILE A 136 3.46 -8.94 -5.78
CA ILE A 136 4.14 -9.79 -6.74
C ILE A 136 4.88 -10.92 -6.01
N LYS A 137 5.23 -11.97 -6.76
CA LYS A 137 6.23 -12.98 -6.38
C LYS A 137 7.54 -12.60 -7.06
N HIS A 138 8.61 -12.60 -6.27
CA HIS A 138 9.97 -12.39 -6.74
C HIS A 138 10.81 -13.62 -6.36
N PRO A 139 11.54 -14.27 -7.30
CA PRO A 139 12.25 -15.53 -7.03
C PRO A 139 13.22 -15.49 -5.84
N LYS A 140 13.95 -14.37 -5.67
CA LYS A 140 14.91 -14.16 -4.57
C LYS A 140 14.29 -13.74 -3.22
N TYR A 141 12.99 -13.49 -3.15
CA TYR A 141 12.31 -13.03 -1.93
C TYR A 141 11.05 -13.87 -1.60
N PRO A 142 11.23 -15.20 -1.41
CA PRO A 142 10.12 -16.07 -1.02
C PRO A 142 9.58 -15.69 0.37
N PRO A 143 8.37 -16.14 0.75
CA PRO A 143 7.90 -16.06 2.13
C PRO A 143 8.90 -16.71 3.10
N THR A 144 9.06 -16.12 4.29
CA THR A 144 9.98 -16.62 5.32
C THR A 144 9.20 -17.02 6.57
N ARG A 145 9.84 -17.79 7.46
CA ARG A 145 9.23 -18.18 8.75
C ARG A 145 9.11 -17.02 9.73
N ASN A 146 9.73 -15.86 9.49
CA ASN A 146 9.72 -14.73 10.43
C ASN A 146 8.46 -13.86 10.29
N PHE A 147 7.84 -13.86 9.11
CA PHE A 147 6.71 -13.01 8.78
C PHE A 147 5.56 -13.80 8.16
N VAL A 148 4.34 -13.30 8.30
CA VAL A 148 3.21 -13.72 7.47
C VAL A 148 3.23 -12.88 6.21
N ARG A 149 3.32 -13.50 5.03
CA ARG A 149 3.25 -12.79 3.75
C ARG A 149 1.83 -12.28 3.49
N ALA A 150 1.65 -10.98 3.61
CA ALA A 150 0.41 -10.31 3.23
C ALA A 150 0.30 -10.18 1.71
N VAL A 151 -0.92 -9.94 1.22
CA VAL A 151 -1.21 -9.70 -0.20
C VAL A 151 -1.97 -8.39 -0.36
N SER A 152 -1.35 -7.40 -0.98
CA SER A 152 -2.06 -6.25 -1.53
C SER A 152 -2.62 -6.65 -2.89
N LEU A 153 -3.94 -6.77 -3.01
CA LEU A 153 -4.61 -6.98 -4.30
C LEU A 153 -4.52 -5.71 -5.15
N LEU A 154 -4.75 -4.57 -4.50
CA LEU A 154 -4.59 -3.24 -5.06
C LEU A 154 -4.52 -2.25 -3.91
N THR A 155 -3.46 -1.47 -3.84
CA THR A 155 -3.33 -0.34 -2.93
C THR A 155 -2.79 0.85 -3.71
N GLY A 156 -3.23 2.05 -3.36
CA GLY A 156 -2.68 3.23 -4.00
C GLY A 156 -3.14 4.53 -3.39
N TYR A 157 -2.68 5.60 -4.01
CA TYR A 157 -2.91 6.97 -3.62
C TYR A 157 -3.32 7.78 -4.85
N PHE A 158 -4.35 8.60 -4.69
CA PHE A 158 -4.75 9.64 -5.63
C PHE A 158 -4.64 10.98 -4.90
N ILE A 159 -3.85 11.89 -5.44
CA ILE A 159 -3.65 13.23 -4.89
C ILE A 159 -4.02 14.24 -5.97
N LYS A 160 -4.93 15.16 -5.66
CA LYS A 160 -5.32 16.24 -6.57
C LYS A 160 -5.02 17.59 -5.94
N ALA A 161 -4.28 18.44 -6.65
CA ALA A 161 -4.03 19.80 -6.20
C ALA A 161 -5.34 20.60 -6.12
N THR A 162 -5.51 21.38 -5.04
CA THR A 162 -6.63 22.33 -4.88
C THR A 162 -6.15 23.77 -4.69
N GLY A 163 -4.84 23.98 -4.74
CA GLY A 163 -4.15 25.25 -4.57
C GLY A 163 -2.66 25.02 -4.30
N PRO A 164 -1.87 26.10 -4.13
CA PRO A 164 -0.42 25.99 -3.94
C PRO A 164 0.00 25.17 -2.70
N SER A 165 -0.79 25.22 -1.63
CA SER A 165 -0.54 24.53 -0.37
C SER A 165 -1.75 23.71 0.09
N SER A 166 -2.54 23.18 -0.84
CA SER A 166 -3.72 22.37 -0.52
C SER A 166 -3.93 21.26 -1.53
N CYS A 167 -4.51 20.14 -1.07
CA CYS A 167 -4.85 19.02 -1.94
C CYS A 167 -6.00 18.16 -1.38
N ILE A 168 -6.61 17.39 -2.27
CA ILE A 168 -7.41 16.23 -1.90
C ILE A 168 -6.49 15.02 -1.94
N PHE A 169 -6.44 14.26 -0.84
CA PHE A 169 -5.68 13.03 -0.73
C PHE A 169 -6.63 11.85 -0.56
N ILE A 170 -6.52 10.83 -1.40
CA ILE A 170 -7.33 9.61 -1.33
C ILE A 170 -6.41 8.40 -1.29
N TYR A 171 -6.51 7.61 -0.23
CA TYR A 171 -5.95 6.26 -0.14
C TYR A 171 -7.04 5.24 -0.47
N LEU A 172 -6.76 4.32 -1.40
CA LEU A 172 -7.65 3.22 -1.75
C LEU A 172 -6.87 1.92 -1.59
N SER A 173 -7.45 0.94 -0.88
CA SER A 173 -6.75 -0.32 -0.62
C SER A 173 -7.68 -1.51 -0.49
N GLN A 174 -7.19 -2.64 -0.97
CA GLN A 174 -7.70 -3.98 -0.75
C GLN A 174 -6.50 -4.89 -0.45
N ALA A 175 -6.21 -5.07 0.83
CA ALA A 175 -5.05 -5.84 1.28
C ALA A 175 -5.48 -6.91 2.28
N ASP A 176 -5.09 -8.14 2.00
CA ASP A 176 -5.29 -9.29 2.89
C ASP A 176 -4.03 -9.49 3.75
N PRO A 177 -4.10 -9.27 5.08
CA PRO A 177 -2.97 -9.52 5.97
C PRO A 177 -2.66 -11.00 6.19
N LYS A 178 -3.51 -11.90 5.66
CA LYS A 178 -3.41 -13.36 5.72
C LYS A 178 -3.22 -13.88 7.16
N GLY A 179 -2.80 -15.13 7.29
CA GLY A 179 -2.74 -15.86 8.55
C GLY A 179 -4.13 -16.17 9.11
N SER A 180 -4.20 -16.35 10.42
CA SER A 180 -5.39 -16.83 11.15
C SER A 180 -6.45 -15.76 11.44
N ILE A 181 -6.26 -14.50 10.99
CA ILE A 181 -7.20 -13.42 11.32
C ILE A 181 -8.46 -13.53 10.44
N PRO A 182 -9.67 -13.66 11.04
CA PRO A 182 -10.90 -13.70 10.26
C PRO A 182 -11.12 -12.42 9.46
N LYS A 183 -11.62 -12.52 8.23
CA LYS A 183 -11.76 -11.37 7.32
C LYS A 183 -12.67 -10.27 7.87
N VAL A 184 -13.73 -10.65 8.61
CA VAL A 184 -14.62 -9.71 9.30
C VAL A 184 -13.87 -8.85 10.32
N VAL A 185 -12.91 -9.45 11.03
CA VAL A 185 -12.06 -8.73 12.00
C VAL A 185 -11.13 -7.78 11.26
N VAL A 186 -10.52 -8.21 10.15
CA VAL A 186 -9.68 -7.34 9.30
C VAL A 186 -10.46 -6.13 8.80
N ASN A 187 -11.65 -6.35 8.22
CA ASN A 187 -12.49 -5.30 7.67
C ASN A 187 -12.88 -4.27 8.77
N THR A 188 -13.25 -4.75 9.96
CA THR A 188 -13.61 -3.90 11.10
C THR A 188 -12.40 -3.10 11.62
N ALA A 189 -11.26 -3.76 11.83
CA ALA A 189 -10.05 -3.12 12.35
C ALA A 189 -9.53 -2.03 11.40
N THR A 190 -9.53 -2.30 10.09
CA THR A 190 -9.06 -1.34 9.08
C THR A 190 -9.91 -0.07 9.09
N GLN A 191 -11.23 -0.19 9.23
CA GLN A 191 -12.14 0.95 9.37
C GLN A 191 -11.84 1.78 10.61
N LEU A 192 -11.60 1.14 11.77
CA LEU A 192 -11.35 1.82 13.05
C LEU A 192 -9.99 2.53 13.08
N LEU A 193 -8.97 1.95 12.45
CA LEU A 193 -7.60 2.48 12.46
C LEU A 193 -7.36 3.54 11.39
N ALA A 194 -8.14 3.55 10.31
CA ALA A 194 -7.98 4.46 9.18
C ALA A 194 -7.84 5.94 9.59
N PRO A 195 -8.71 6.53 10.43
CA PRO A 195 -8.57 7.95 10.82
C PRO A 195 -7.27 8.26 11.55
N ARG A 196 -6.72 7.31 12.33
CA ARG A 196 -5.44 7.49 13.02
C ARG A 196 -4.29 7.51 12.01
N VAL A 197 -4.29 6.58 11.05
CA VAL A 197 -3.27 6.52 10.00
C VAL A 197 -3.32 7.77 9.12
N MET A 198 -4.52 8.23 8.76
CA MET A 198 -4.74 9.47 8.01
C MET A 198 -4.11 10.69 8.70
N ARG A 199 -4.26 10.81 10.03
CA ARG A 199 -3.59 11.87 10.81
C ARG A 199 -2.07 11.75 10.81
N CYS A 200 -1.52 10.54 10.91
CA CYS A 200 -0.07 10.32 10.80
C CYS A 200 0.46 10.78 9.44
N VAL A 201 -0.21 10.42 8.35
CA VAL A 201 0.17 10.82 6.98
C VAL A 201 0.06 12.33 6.79
N HIS A 202 -1.00 12.97 7.31
CA HIS A 202 -1.14 14.43 7.26
C HIS A 202 0.01 15.12 7.98
N LYS A 203 0.31 14.67 9.21
CA LYS A 203 1.41 15.21 10.02
C LYS A 203 2.76 15.04 9.33
N ALA A 204 2.99 13.88 8.70
CA ALA A 204 4.17 13.65 7.87
C ALA A 204 4.28 14.68 6.73
N GLY A 205 3.17 15.00 6.07
CA GLY A 205 3.09 16.08 5.08
C GLY A 205 3.50 17.45 5.62
N GLN A 206 3.08 17.78 6.85
CA GLN A 206 3.41 19.05 7.49
C GLN A 206 4.90 19.15 7.86
N GLU A 207 5.51 18.03 8.25
CA GLU A 207 6.88 17.97 8.77
C GLU A 207 7.92 17.67 7.67
N TYR A 208 7.50 17.19 6.49
CA TYR A 208 8.41 16.68 5.45
C TYR A 208 9.40 17.72 4.94
N SER A 209 8.95 18.94 4.64
CA SER A 209 9.82 19.96 4.05
C SER A 209 11.00 20.31 4.96
N ALA A 210 10.78 20.37 6.27
CA ALA A 210 11.84 20.61 7.25
C ALA A 210 12.80 19.42 7.31
N TRP A 211 12.25 18.20 7.44
CA TRP A 211 13.07 16.99 7.47
C TRP A 211 13.92 16.82 6.19
N LYS A 212 13.32 17.05 5.01
CA LYS A 212 13.98 16.82 3.73
C LYS A 212 15.15 17.79 3.49
N GLN A 213 15.09 19.01 4.02
CA GLN A 213 16.20 19.98 3.96
C GLN A 213 17.48 19.43 4.61
N GLU A 214 17.33 18.63 5.67
CA GLU A 214 18.45 18.04 6.42
C GLU A 214 18.85 16.64 5.89
N ASN A 215 18.04 16.04 5.01
CA ASN A 215 18.17 14.64 4.59
C ASN A 215 18.23 14.51 3.06
N ALA A 216 19.36 14.94 2.48
CA ALA A 216 19.61 14.92 1.03
C ALA A 216 18.49 15.60 0.22
N PRO A 217 18.31 16.93 0.33
CA PRO A 217 17.15 17.66 -0.18
C PRO A 217 16.92 17.51 -1.69
N GLN A 218 18.00 17.36 -2.45
CA GLN A 218 17.97 17.23 -3.90
C GLN A 218 17.80 15.79 -4.38
N HIS A 219 17.91 14.79 -3.48
CA HIS A 219 17.77 13.39 -3.84
C HIS A 219 16.29 12.98 -3.80
N LYS A 220 15.66 13.00 -4.98
CA LYS A 220 14.27 12.65 -5.25
C LYS A 220 14.20 11.80 -6.53
N PRO A 221 14.65 10.53 -6.49
CA PRO A 221 14.72 9.67 -7.69
C PRO A 221 13.36 9.38 -8.34
N TRP A 222 12.25 9.61 -7.63
CA TRP A 222 10.89 9.55 -8.18
C TRP A 222 10.53 10.74 -9.08
N LEU A 223 11.19 11.89 -8.91
CA LEU A 223 11.07 13.07 -9.79
C LEU A 223 12.20 13.11 -10.84
N HIS A 224 13.37 12.60 -10.49
CA HIS A 224 14.59 12.62 -11.29
C HIS A 224 15.13 11.19 -11.46
N PRO A 225 14.61 10.41 -12.43
CA PRO A 225 14.94 8.98 -12.57
C PRO A 225 16.42 8.68 -12.83
N ASP A 226 17.20 9.68 -13.24
CA ASP A 226 18.66 9.65 -13.38
C ASP A 226 19.39 9.52 -12.03
N GLN A 227 18.76 9.95 -10.93
CA GLN A 227 19.30 9.78 -9.57
C GLN A 227 19.12 8.36 -9.02
N ASN A 228 18.34 7.51 -9.70
CA ASN A 228 18.02 6.18 -9.22
C ASN A 228 19.19 5.22 -9.44
N THR A 229 19.71 4.66 -8.34
CA THR A 229 20.85 3.72 -8.32
C THR A 229 20.45 2.24 -8.21
N LEU A 230 19.15 1.94 -8.20
CA LEU A 230 18.66 0.56 -8.12
C LEU A 230 19.07 -0.24 -9.37
N PRO A 231 19.34 -1.55 -9.23
CA PRO A 231 19.52 -2.42 -10.38
C PRO A 231 18.24 -2.46 -11.22
N THR A 232 18.40 -2.56 -12.54
CA THR A 232 17.28 -2.78 -13.47
C THR A 232 16.91 -4.27 -13.49
N MET A 233 15.62 -4.57 -13.67
CA MET A 233 15.08 -5.93 -13.72
C MET A 233 14.08 -6.08 -14.86
N ASP A 234 14.03 -7.25 -15.49
CA ASP A 234 12.98 -7.58 -16.46
C ASP A 234 11.66 -7.88 -15.72
N PRO A 235 10.56 -7.14 -15.99
CA PRO A 235 9.25 -7.43 -15.41
C PRO A 235 8.76 -8.87 -15.66
N ALA A 236 9.26 -9.57 -16.69
CA ALA A 236 8.92 -10.96 -16.98
C ALA A 236 9.45 -11.96 -15.93
N GLU A 237 10.41 -11.58 -15.09
CA GLU A 237 10.90 -12.39 -13.96
C GLU A 237 9.90 -12.44 -12.79
N LEU A 238 8.88 -11.56 -12.80
CA LEU A 238 7.90 -11.42 -11.74
C LEU A 238 6.59 -12.10 -12.12
N SER A 239 5.83 -12.51 -11.10
CA SER A 239 4.45 -12.97 -11.30
C SER A 239 3.52 -12.34 -10.27
N ILE A 240 2.24 -12.22 -10.61
CA ILE A 240 1.24 -11.62 -9.70
C ILE A 240 1.03 -12.56 -8.50
N GLN A 241 1.11 -12.01 -7.29
CA GLN A 241 0.72 -12.73 -6.08
C GLN A 241 -0.79 -12.59 -5.89
N ARG A 242 -1.55 -13.67 -6.15
CA ARG A 242 -3.00 -13.68 -5.90
C ARG A 242 -3.28 -14.08 -4.45
N ALA A 243 -4.38 -13.58 -3.88
CA ALA A 243 -4.75 -13.82 -2.48
C ALA A 243 -5.08 -15.30 -2.17
N ASP A 244 -5.57 -16.04 -3.15
CA ASP A 244 -5.88 -17.48 -3.12
C ASP A 244 -4.65 -18.37 -3.38
N SER A 245 -3.59 -17.82 -3.97
CA SER A 245 -2.40 -18.55 -4.45
C SER A 245 -1.18 -18.49 -3.51
N LEU A 246 -1.37 -18.10 -2.26
CA LEU A 246 -0.30 -18.19 -1.27
C LEU A 246 -0.21 -19.63 -0.78
N GLU A 247 0.99 -20.19 -0.86
CA GLU A 247 1.34 -21.43 -0.17
C GLU A 247 1.20 -21.16 1.33
N ASP A 248 0.32 -21.88 2.01
CA ASP A 248 0.12 -21.75 3.45
C ASP A 248 1.37 -22.27 4.18
N VAL A 249 2.37 -21.41 4.35
CA VAL A 249 3.60 -21.75 5.09
C VAL A 249 3.31 -21.93 6.57
N ASP A 250 2.33 -21.20 7.13
CA ASP A 250 1.95 -21.32 8.54
C ASP A 250 1.14 -22.61 8.85
N ALA A 251 0.51 -23.25 7.86
CA ALA A 251 -0.37 -24.40 8.12
C ALA A 251 0.35 -25.76 8.24
N ARG A 252 1.67 -25.83 7.97
CA ARG A 252 2.39 -27.11 7.94
C ARG A 252 3.02 -27.53 9.27
N GLU A 253 3.11 -26.65 10.28
CA GLU A 253 3.88 -26.97 11.51
C GLU A 253 3.05 -27.07 12.80
N GLU A 254 1.74 -26.76 12.81
CA GLU A 254 0.90 -26.98 14.02
C GLU A 254 0.41 -28.44 14.19
N GLY A 255 0.91 -29.40 13.40
CA GLY A 255 0.37 -30.76 13.35
C GLY A 255 1.37 -31.92 13.28
N GLN A 256 2.66 -31.73 13.61
CA GLN A 256 3.66 -32.80 13.48
C GLN A 256 4.64 -32.99 14.65
N ASP A 257 4.26 -32.59 15.87
CA ASP A 257 4.99 -32.96 17.10
C ASP A 257 4.11 -33.75 18.08
N ILE A 258 3.45 -34.81 17.60
CA ILE A 258 2.91 -35.89 18.45
C ILE A 258 3.32 -37.22 17.80
N GLU A 259 3.87 -38.12 18.62
CA GLU A 259 4.51 -39.43 18.31
C GLU A 259 5.98 -39.28 17.89
N ASP A 260 6.98 -39.85 18.55
CA ASP A 260 7.04 -40.95 19.51
C ASP A 260 8.38 -40.86 20.25
N SER A 261 8.41 -41.22 21.53
CA SER A 261 9.50 -42.05 22.10
C SER A 261 9.12 -42.54 23.51
N PRO A 262 9.53 -43.78 23.85
CA PRO A 262 8.87 -44.67 24.82
C PRO A 262 9.06 -44.30 26.30
#